data_AF-A0A7K6PTF0-F1
#
_entry.id   AF-A0A7K6PTF0-F1
#
_cell.length_a   1.000
_cell.length_b   1.000
_cell.length_c   1.000
_cell.angle_alpha   90.00
_cell.angle_beta   90.00
_cell.angle_gamma   90.00
#
_symmetry.space_group_name_H-M   'P 1'
#
loop_
_entity.id
_entity.type
_entity.pdbx_description
1 polymer ?
#
loop_
_entity_poly.entity_id
_entity_poly.type
_entity_poly.pdbx_seq_one_letter_code
_entity_poly.pdbx_strand_id
1 'polypeptide(L)'
;PPQVYFTLELEFSCSILLDHAEVMLQATSDSTEATPEDNVVKLSVPIRYEPDLFLSSNTNLHRYEVHPLGTFTHSSGPEFTTMVKVQNFGCYPIQNVTLHMALPALGHRQATILSVTHVLADNATCVLQPPPEGTQVVPVPPEDLLHVDR
;
A
#
# COMPACT_ATOMS: atom_id res chain seq x y z
N PRO A 1 33.11 -36.50 20.51
CA PRO A 1 33.10 -36.68 19.04
C PRO A 1 33.18 -35.30 18.38
N PRO A 2 33.80 -35.16 17.19
CA PRO A 2 33.79 -33.90 16.46
C PRO A 2 32.35 -33.57 16.02
N GLN A 3 32.00 -32.29 16.10
CA GLN A 3 30.73 -31.74 15.60
C GLN A 3 31.06 -30.70 14.54
N VAL A 4 30.28 -30.68 13.46
CA VAL A 4 30.44 -29.71 12.36
C VAL A 4 29.11 -28.98 12.20
N TYR A 5 29.18 -27.67 11.99
CA TYR A 5 28.04 -26.80 11.76
C TYR A 5 28.19 -26.16 10.37
N PHE A 6 27.09 -26.05 9.64
CA PHE A 6 27.02 -25.39 8.34
C PHE A 6 25.96 -24.29 8.37
N THR A 7 26.25 -23.19 7.70
CA THR A 7 25.29 -22.11 7.43
C THR A 7 24.97 -22.14 5.94
N LEU A 8 23.68 -22.07 5.61
CA LEU A 8 23.19 -21.99 4.24
C LEU A 8 22.54 -20.62 4.05
N GLU A 9 23.04 -19.86 3.08
CA GLU A 9 22.43 -18.61 2.63
C GLU A 9 21.77 -18.85 1.28
N LEU A 10 20.52 -18.42 1.15
CA LEU A 10 19.71 -18.60 -0.04
C LEU A 10 19.32 -17.22 -0.57
N GLU A 11 19.56 -16.99 -1.85
CA GLU A 11 19.11 -15.80 -2.56
C GLU A 11 17.97 -16.18 -3.50
N PHE A 12 16.89 -15.41 -3.45
CA PHE A 12 15.67 -15.68 -4.23
C PHE A 12 15.55 -14.75 -5.43
N SER A 13 14.99 -15.28 -6.52
CA SER A 13 14.80 -14.50 -7.75
C SER A 13 13.70 -13.45 -7.60
N CYS A 14 13.93 -12.27 -8.16
CA CYS A 14 12.90 -11.23 -8.31
C CYS A 14 11.86 -11.56 -9.39
N SER A 15 12.14 -12.51 -10.30
CA SER A 15 11.23 -12.88 -11.39
C SER A 15 10.33 -14.07 -11.05
N ILE A 16 10.73 -14.89 -10.08
CA ILE A 16 10.04 -16.11 -9.67
C ILE A 16 9.94 -16.11 -8.14
N LEU A 17 8.74 -15.87 -7.64
CA LEU A 17 8.45 -15.89 -6.21
C LEU A 17 8.12 -17.32 -5.78
N LEU A 18 8.88 -17.82 -4.81
CA LEU A 18 8.69 -19.13 -4.22
C LEU A 18 7.94 -18.97 -2.89
N ASP A 19 7.00 -19.84 -2.59
CA ASP A 19 6.31 -19.85 -1.30
C ASP A 19 7.09 -20.62 -0.23
N HIS A 20 7.92 -21.58 -0.65
CA HIS A 20 8.77 -22.38 0.23
C HIS A 20 10.16 -22.64 -0.41
N ALA A 21 11.17 -22.82 0.44
CA ALA A 21 12.45 -23.40 0.09
C ALA A 21 12.55 -24.82 0.67
N GLU A 22 12.79 -25.81 -0.18
CA GLU A 22 13.07 -27.18 0.23
C GLU A 22 14.57 -27.45 0.16
N VAL A 23 15.15 -27.88 1.27
CA VAL A 23 16.56 -28.23 1.38
C VAL A 23 16.68 -29.66 1.87
N MET A 24 17.37 -30.49 1.09
CA MET A 24 17.73 -31.86 1.49
C MET A 24 19.24 -31.92 1.71
N LEU A 25 19.63 -32.32 2.91
CA LEU A 25 21.03 -32.55 3.26
C LEU A 25 21.20 -34.04 3.51
N GLN A 26 22.22 -34.63 2.91
CA GLN A 26 22.58 -36.03 3.09
C GLN A 26 24.06 -36.13 3.48
N ALA A 27 24.34 -36.78 4.60
CA ALA A 27 25.69 -37.17 4.97
C ALA A 27 26.06 -38.50 4.30
N THR A 28 27.28 -38.62 3.78
CA THR A 28 27.79 -39.86 3.16
C THR A 28 29.21 -40.15 3.59
N SER A 29 29.59 -41.43 3.64
CA SER A 29 30.96 -41.87 3.88
C SER A 29 31.31 -43.04 2.96
N ASP A 30 32.60 -43.37 2.85
CA ASP A 30 33.07 -44.52 2.06
C ASP A 30 32.86 -45.88 2.77
N SER A 31 32.27 -45.88 3.97
CA SER A 31 32.01 -47.10 4.74
C SER A 31 30.65 -47.72 4.39
N THR A 32 30.49 -49.02 4.66
CA THR A 32 29.19 -49.68 4.54
C THR A 32 28.37 -49.45 5.81
N GLU A 33 27.21 -48.82 5.65
CA GLU A 33 26.34 -48.44 6.76
C GLU A 33 25.02 -49.23 6.76
N ALA A 34 24.52 -49.56 7.95
CA ALA A 34 23.31 -50.37 8.10
C ALA A 34 22.01 -49.55 8.00
N THR A 35 22.05 -48.24 8.30
CA THR A 35 20.87 -47.37 8.40
C THR A 35 21.02 -46.07 7.57
N PRO A 36 21.36 -46.13 6.28
CA PRO A 36 21.70 -44.94 5.48
C PRO A 36 20.60 -43.86 5.41
N GLU A 37 19.35 -44.21 5.73
CA GLU A 37 18.21 -43.30 5.74
C GLU A 37 18.26 -42.26 6.87
N ASP A 38 19.00 -42.52 7.96
CA ASP A 38 19.14 -41.59 9.08
C ASP A 38 20.11 -40.43 8.80
N ASN A 39 20.88 -40.55 7.71
CA ASN A 39 21.81 -39.53 7.24
C ASN A 39 21.14 -38.40 6.46
N VAL A 40 19.82 -38.48 6.24
CA VAL A 40 19.07 -37.51 5.46
C VAL A 40 18.23 -36.62 6.36
N VAL A 41 18.38 -35.31 6.20
CA VAL A 41 17.45 -34.32 6.76
C VAL A 41 16.82 -33.51 5.64
N LYS A 42 15.49 -33.30 5.75
CA LYS A 42 14.72 -32.45 4.85
C LYS A 42 14.17 -31.27 5.64
N LEU A 43 14.41 -30.07 5.14
CA LEU A 43 13.94 -28.81 5.70
C LEU A 43 13.01 -28.16 4.68
N SER A 44 11.86 -27.68 5.13
CA SER A 44 10.96 -26.84 4.35
C SER A 44 10.79 -25.52 5.08
N VAL A 45 11.17 -24.42 4.43
CA VAL A 45 11.17 -23.09 5.04
C VAL A 45 10.18 -22.20 4.26
N PRO A 46 9.13 -21.66 4.90
CA PRO A 46 8.22 -20.74 4.23
C PRO A 46 8.93 -19.42 3.91
N ILE A 47 8.70 -18.90 2.71
CA ILE A 47 9.25 -17.63 2.25
C ILE A 47 8.16 -16.58 2.30
N ARG A 48 8.47 -15.43 2.88
CA ARG A 48 7.57 -14.28 2.99
C ARG A 48 8.21 -13.09 2.30
N TYR A 49 7.43 -12.44 1.45
CA TYR A 49 7.85 -11.24 0.73
C TYR A 49 7.13 -10.02 1.30
N GLU A 50 7.88 -8.95 1.52
CA GLU A 50 7.34 -7.66 1.91
C GLU A 50 7.43 -6.70 0.72
N PRO A 51 6.29 -6.22 0.18
CA PRO A 51 6.28 -5.34 -0.97
C PRO A 51 6.78 -3.95 -0.59
N ASP A 52 7.60 -3.35 -1.44
CA ASP A 52 8.06 -1.97 -1.27
C ASP A 52 7.20 -1.05 -2.14
N LEU A 53 6.03 -0.68 -1.61
CA LEU A 53 5.08 0.22 -2.25
C LEU A 53 5.18 1.62 -1.66
N PHE A 54 5.33 2.62 -2.53
CA PHE A 54 5.36 4.02 -2.17
C PHE A 54 4.16 4.77 -2.73
N LEU A 55 3.49 5.51 -1.85
CA LEU A 55 2.34 6.35 -2.18
C LEU A 55 2.76 7.82 -2.11
N SER A 56 2.48 8.57 -3.18
CA SER A 56 2.65 10.02 -3.18
C SER A 56 1.44 10.72 -3.77
N SER A 57 1.21 11.96 -3.34
CA SER A 57 0.14 12.81 -3.85
C SER A 57 0.67 14.21 -4.17
N ASN A 58 0.14 14.82 -5.23
CA ASN A 58 0.42 16.20 -5.58
C ASN A 58 -0.87 16.90 -6.01
N THR A 59 -1.07 18.15 -5.61
CA THR A 59 -2.23 18.95 -6.00
C THR A 59 -1.80 20.29 -6.58
N ASN A 60 -2.58 20.82 -7.52
CA ASN A 60 -2.33 22.16 -8.08
C ASN A 60 -2.88 23.30 -7.21
N LEU A 61 -3.65 22.99 -6.16
CA LEU A 61 -4.20 23.98 -5.24
C LEU A 61 -4.13 23.49 -3.79
N HIS A 62 -3.20 24.05 -3.03
CA HIS A 62 -3.01 23.69 -1.61
C HIS A 62 -3.84 24.54 -0.66
N ARG A 63 -4.24 25.75 -1.08
CA ARG A 63 -5.00 26.70 -0.28
C ARG A 63 -5.94 27.49 -1.17
N TYR A 64 -7.17 27.65 -0.72
CA TYR A 64 -8.15 28.53 -1.33
C TYR A 64 -8.66 29.53 -0.31
N GLU A 65 -8.60 30.82 -0.65
CA GLU A 65 -9.13 31.90 0.19
C GLU A 65 -10.59 32.15 -0.18
N VAL A 66 -11.48 31.91 0.78
CA VAL A 66 -12.91 32.14 0.59
C VAL A 66 -13.20 33.63 0.69
N HIS A 67 -13.80 34.20 -0.34
CA HIS A 67 -14.22 35.60 -0.33
C HIS A 67 -15.70 35.73 0.09
N PRO A 68 -16.13 36.89 0.62
CA PRO A 68 -17.51 37.12 1.00
C PRO A 68 -18.50 36.87 -0.16
N LEU A 69 -19.71 36.44 0.18
CA LEU A 69 -20.80 36.23 -0.77
C LEU A 69 -21.02 37.49 -1.64
N GLY A 70 -21.03 37.30 -2.96
CA GLY A 70 -21.33 38.37 -3.95
C GLY A 70 -20.12 38.98 -4.65
N THR A 71 -18.89 38.56 -4.34
CA THR A 71 -17.67 39.07 -5.02
C THR A 71 -17.33 38.33 -6.31
N PHE A 72 -17.91 37.14 -6.56
CA PHE A 72 -17.61 36.31 -7.73
C PHE A 72 -18.81 36.12 -8.65
N THR A 73 -18.55 36.11 -9.96
CA THR A 73 -19.53 35.83 -11.02
C THR A 73 -19.75 34.34 -11.27
N HIS A 74 -18.80 33.49 -10.84
CA HIS A 74 -18.92 32.03 -10.91
C HIS A 74 -19.47 31.48 -9.60
N SER A 75 -20.52 30.66 -9.69
CA SER A 75 -21.25 30.08 -8.55
C SER A 75 -20.57 28.86 -7.92
N SER A 76 -19.52 28.33 -8.55
CA SER A 76 -18.79 27.14 -8.09
C SER A 76 -17.38 27.56 -7.66
N GLY A 77 -16.87 26.95 -6.60
CA GLY A 77 -15.49 27.18 -6.11
C GLY A 77 -14.42 26.82 -7.16
N PRO A 78 -13.13 27.01 -6.83
CA PRO A 78 -12.05 26.72 -7.78
C PRO A 78 -12.02 25.23 -8.13
N GLU A 79 -11.74 24.93 -9.39
CA GLU A 79 -11.38 23.57 -9.77
C GLU A 79 -9.91 23.31 -9.41
N PHE A 80 -9.66 22.13 -8.85
CA PHE A 80 -8.33 21.66 -8.57
C PHE A 80 -8.21 20.18 -8.89
N THR A 81 -6.98 19.75 -9.08
CA THR A 81 -6.64 18.38 -9.44
C THR A 81 -5.67 17.85 -8.41
N THR A 82 -5.96 16.66 -7.89
CA THR A 82 -5.05 15.90 -7.03
C THR A 82 -4.64 14.64 -7.78
N MET A 83 -3.35 14.51 -8.04
CA MET A 83 -2.73 13.33 -8.61
C MET A 83 -2.22 12.45 -7.48
N VAL A 84 -2.55 11.17 -7.54
CA VAL A 84 -2.05 10.16 -6.61
C VAL A 84 -1.25 9.12 -7.41
N LYS A 85 -0.07 8.77 -6.93
CA LYS A 85 0.83 7.81 -7.57
C LYS A 85 1.14 6.67 -6.61
N VAL A 86 0.98 5.46 -7.09
CA VAL A 86 1.46 4.24 -6.44
C VAL A 86 2.67 3.75 -7.20
N GLN A 87 3.80 3.58 -6.53
CA GLN A 87 5.05 3.14 -7.11
C GLN A 87 5.53 1.87 -6.42
N ASN A 88 6.02 0.90 -7.18
CA ASN A 88 6.70 -0.28 -6.65
C ASN A 88 8.21 -0.06 -6.76
N PHE A 89 8.89 0.07 -5.62
CA PHE A 89 10.35 0.11 -5.53
C PHE A 89 10.95 -1.29 -5.32
N GLY A 90 10.11 -2.29 -5.07
CA GLY A 90 10.52 -3.68 -4.99
C GLY A 90 10.95 -4.24 -6.34
N CYS A 91 11.73 -5.31 -6.30
CA CYS A 91 12.27 -5.92 -7.51
C CYS A 91 11.31 -6.89 -8.22
N TYR A 92 10.22 -7.29 -7.56
CA TYR A 92 9.25 -8.24 -8.09
C TYR A 92 7.89 -7.56 -8.38
N PRO A 93 7.14 -8.02 -9.39
CA PRO A 93 5.85 -7.45 -9.73
C PRO A 93 4.80 -7.76 -8.66
N ILE A 94 3.95 -6.77 -8.34
CA ILE A 94 2.84 -6.92 -7.41
C ILE A 94 1.54 -6.87 -8.21
N GLN A 95 0.63 -7.79 -7.92
CA GLN A 95 -0.67 -7.90 -8.58
C GLN A 95 -1.79 -7.57 -7.59
N ASN A 96 -2.97 -7.22 -8.11
CA ASN A 96 -4.19 -6.98 -7.33
C ASN A 96 -4.05 -5.86 -6.28
N VAL A 97 -3.23 -4.85 -6.55
CA VAL A 97 -3.11 -3.67 -5.69
C VAL A 97 -4.42 -2.89 -5.71
N THR A 98 -5.00 -2.65 -4.53
CA THR A 98 -6.20 -1.84 -4.36
C THR A 98 -5.89 -0.65 -3.46
N LEU A 99 -6.19 0.55 -3.93
CA LEU A 99 -6.04 1.79 -3.17
C LEU A 99 -7.42 2.30 -2.75
N HIS A 100 -7.66 2.42 -1.44
CA HIS A 100 -8.85 3.06 -0.90
C HIS A 100 -8.50 4.48 -0.47
N MET A 101 -9.23 5.46 -0.98
CA MET A 101 -9.04 6.88 -0.65
C MET A 101 -10.36 7.45 -0.14
N ALA A 102 -10.31 8.11 1.02
CA ALA A 102 -11.42 8.90 1.53
C ALA A 102 -11.27 10.33 1.04
N LEU A 103 -12.28 10.83 0.33
CA LEU A 103 -12.34 12.22 -0.11
C LEU A 103 -13.40 12.94 0.72
N PRO A 104 -13.10 14.11 1.30
CA PRO A 104 -14.11 14.90 2.00
C PRO A 104 -15.15 15.34 0.97
N ALA A 105 -16.43 15.05 1.20
CA ALA A 105 -17.52 15.45 0.29
C ALA A 105 -18.53 16.36 1.00
N LEU A 106 -18.80 16.08 2.27
CA LEU A 106 -19.81 16.76 3.07
C LEU A 106 -19.19 17.44 4.30
N GLY A 107 -19.66 18.64 4.60
CA GLY A 107 -19.42 19.39 5.82
C GLY A 107 -20.61 19.32 6.79
N HIS A 108 -20.58 20.16 7.83
CA HIS A 108 -21.67 20.26 8.80
C HIS A 108 -23.01 20.55 8.10
N ARG A 109 -24.10 19.96 8.62
CA ARG A 109 -25.45 20.01 8.03
C ARG A 109 -25.53 19.52 6.58
N GLN A 110 -24.69 18.55 6.21
CA GLN A 110 -24.67 17.96 4.87
C GLN A 110 -24.38 18.97 3.75
N ALA A 111 -23.67 20.07 4.06
CA ALA A 111 -23.23 21.01 3.05
C ALA A 111 -22.18 20.36 2.17
N THR A 112 -22.37 20.33 0.85
CA THR A 112 -21.35 19.84 -0.09
C THR A 112 -20.15 20.78 -0.06
N ILE A 113 -18.98 20.26 0.31
CA ILE A 113 -17.72 21.04 0.38
C ILE A 113 -16.76 20.73 -0.77
N LEU A 114 -16.93 19.57 -1.42
CA LEU A 114 -16.14 19.15 -2.56
C LEU A 114 -16.95 18.18 -3.40
N SER A 115 -16.87 18.36 -4.72
CA SER A 115 -17.48 17.46 -5.71
C SER A 115 -16.41 16.98 -6.66
N VAL A 116 -16.32 15.66 -6.83
CA VAL A 116 -15.43 15.06 -7.84
C VAL A 116 -16.11 15.17 -9.19
N THR A 117 -15.52 15.94 -10.11
CA THR A 117 -16.09 16.16 -11.44
C THR A 117 -15.63 15.10 -12.45
N HIS A 118 -14.39 14.62 -12.31
CA HIS A 118 -13.82 13.59 -13.17
C HIS A 118 -12.75 12.78 -12.42
N VAL A 119 -12.57 11.53 -12.82
CA VAL A 119 -11.49 10.66 -12.35
C VAL A 119 -10.74 10.17 -13.57
N LEU A 120 -9.43 10.43 -13.62
CA LEU A 120 -8.54 9.95 -14.66
C LEU A 120 -7.61 8.91 -14.05
N ALA A 121 -7.46 7.79 -14.73
CA ALA A 121 -6.61 6.68 -14.29
C ALA A 121 -5.73 6.22 -15.44
N ASP A 122 -4.48 5.91 -15.13
CA ASP A 122 -3.54 5.27 -16.05
C ASP A 122 -3.26 3.85 -15.57
N ASN A 123 -3.50 2.85 -16.42
CA ASN A 123 -3.37 1.42 -16.11
C ASN A 123 -4.10 0.96 -14.83
N ALA A 124 -5.18 1.63 -14.46
CA ALA A 124 -5.99 1.28 -13.29
C ALA A 124 -7.49 1.49 -13.59
N THR A 125 -8.32 0.78 -12.84
CA THR A 125 -9.77 1.02 -12.82
C THR A 125 -10.13 1.72 -11.52
N CYS A 126 -11.00 2.73 -11.61
CA CYS A 126 -11.43 3.51 -10.46
C CYS A 126 -12.94 3.49 -10.33
N VAL A 127 -13.43 3.39 -9.09
CA VAL A 127 -14.86 3.49 -8.76
C VAL A 127 -15.01 4.58 -7.72
N LEU A 128 -15.75 5.63 -8.07
CA LEU A 128 -16.15 6.65 -7.11
C LEU A 128 -17.41 6.17 -6.40
N GLN A 129 -17.37 6.15 -5.07
CA GLN A 129 -18.52 5.83 -4.24
C GLN A 129 -19.06 7.10 -3.59
N PRO A 130 -20.39 7.32 -3.58
CA PRO A 130 -20.98 8.43 -2.85
C PRO A 130 -20.77 8.23 -1.33
N PRO A 131 -20.87 9.31 -0.54
CA PRO A 131 -20.85 9.20 0.92
C PRO A 131 -21.92 8.20 1.39
N PRO A 132 -21.62 7.33 2.37
CA PRO A 132 -22.60 6.41 2.93
C PRO A 132 -23.85 7.15 3.43
N GLU A 133 -25.03 6.56 3.23
CA GLU A 133 -26.27 7.10 3.79
C GLU A 133 -26.16 7.22 5.32
N GLY A 134 -26.61 8.35 5.86
CA GLY A 134 -26.54 8.62 7.30
C GLY A 134 -25.19 9.12 7.81
N THR A 135 -24.24 9.46 6.94
CA THR A 135 -22.97 10.09 7.35
C THR A 135 -23.23 11.37 8.16
N GLN A 136 -22.86 11.36 9.45
CA GLN A 136 -22.93 12.54 10.31
C GLN A 136 -21.57 13.23 10.35
N VAL A 137 -21.56 14.52 10.01
CA VAL A 137 -20.35 15.36 10.11
C VAL A 137 -20.41 16.15 11.40
N VAL A 138 -19.51 15.80 12.33
CA VAL A 138 -19.32 16.53 13.58
C VAL A 138 -18.49 17.78 13.29
N PRO A 139 -18.97 18.99 13.63
CA PRO A 139 -18.15 20.20 13.53
C PRO A 139 -16.89 20.07 14.38
N VAL A 140 -15.74 20.35 13.77
CA VAL A 140 -14.48 20.49 14.50
C VAL A 140 -14.36 21.95 14.93
N PRO A 141 -14.20 22.24 16.23
CA PRO A 141 -13.95 23.59 16.71
C PRO A 141 -12.69 24.21 16.08
N PRO A 142 -12.67 25.52 15.79
CA PRO A 142 -11.51 26.17 15.16
C PRO A 142 -10.19 26.01 15.93
N GLU A 143 -10.26 25.96 17.26
CA GLU A 143 -9.12 25.71 18.15
C GLU A 143 -8.42 24.38 17.89
N ASP A 144 -9.17 23.35 17.48
CA ASP A 144 -8.63 22.01 17.19
C ASP A 144 -8.01 21.92 15.78
N LEU A 145 -8.30 22.89 14.89
CA LEU A 145 -7.73 22.97 13.54
C LEU A 145 -6.34 23.60 13.51
N LEU A 146 -5.92 24.28 14.59
CA LEU A 146 -4.61 24.96 14.68
C LEU A 146 -3.44 23.99 14.90
N HIS A 147 -3.71 22.70 15.09
CA HIS A 147 -2.70 21.68 15.38
C HIS A 147 -2.26 20.85 14.16
N VAL A 148 -2.73 21.18 12.95
CA VAL A 148 -2.48 20.38 11.74
C VAL A 148 -1.20 20.82 10.99
N ASP A 149 -0.51 21.87 11.47
CA ASP A 149 0.81 22.26 10.98
C ASP A 149 1.93 21.65 11.85
N ARG A 150 2.19 20.33 11.72
CA ARG A 150 3.50 19.76 12.08
C ARG A 150 3.86 18.52 11.28
#